data_AF-A0A7W1A2K4-F1
#
_entry.id   AF-A0A7W1A2K4-F1
#
_cell.length_a   1.000
_cell.length_b   1.000
_cell.length_c   1.000
_cell.angle_alpha   90.00
_cell.angle_beta   90.00
_cell.angle_gamma   90.00
#
_symmetry.space_group_name_H-M   'P 1'
#
loop_
_entity.id
_entity.type
_entity.pdbx_description
1 polymer ?
#
loop_
_entity_poly.entity_id
_entity_poly.type
_entity_poly.pdbx_seq_one_letter_code
_entity_poly.pdbx_strand_id
1 'polypeptide(L)'
;MKTTVEIADPLFAEARREAQRSGATLRELIEAGLRKVLDERQRARTKPFRLRDGSFRGGGAHPGVRIDDGRALLAYARMGLPGEPDTIEAVHAMLDAEEEP
;
A
#
# COMPACT_ATOMS: atom_id res chain seq x y z
N MET A 1 27.21 -17.35 10.13
CA MET A 1 27.60 -17.79 8.78
C MET A 1 28.83 -17.00 8.31
N LYS A 2 29.71 -17.60 7.50
CA LYS A 2 30.79 -16.89 6.80
C LYS A 2 30.32 -16.58 5.39
N THR A 3 30.42 -15.31 5.00
CA THR A 3 30.01 -14.82 3.68
C THR A 3 31.15 -13.99 3.11
N THR A 4 31.44 -14.17 1.83
CA THR A 4 32.41 -13.36 1.08
C THR A 4 31.61 -12.42 0.19
N VAL A 5 31.95 -11.13 0.20
CA VAL A 5 31.33 -10.10 -0.64
C VAL A 5 32.44 -9.29 -1.30
N GLU A 6 32.23 -8.92 -2.56
CA GLU A 6 33.12 -8.00 -3.26
C GLU A 6 32.74 -6.57 -2.92
N ILE A 7 33.72 -5.77 -2.49
CA ILE A 7 33.57 -4.35 -2.15
C ILE A 7 34.69 -3.60 -2.82
N ALA A 8 34.38 -2.42 -3.36
CA ALA A 8 35.39 -1.53 -3.92
C ALA A 8 36.39 -1.07 -2.85
N ASP A 9 37.68 -1.07 -3.16
CA ASP A 9 38.75 -0.71 -2.22
C ASP A 9 38.55 0.63 -1.49
N PRO A 10 38.09 1.72 -2.15
CA PRO A 10 37.86 2.98 -1.46
C PRO A 10 36.80 2.86 -0.35
N LEU A 11 35.74 2.10 -0.61
CA LEU A 11 34.66 1.87 0.35
C LEU A 11 35.12 0.97 1.50
N PHE A 12 35.92 -0.06 1.20
CA PHE A 12 36.52 -0.90 2.24
C PHE A 12 37.40 -0.08 3.20
N ALA A 13 38.24 0.80 2.66
CA ALA A 13 39.10 1.67 3.45
C ALA A 13 38.29 2.63 4.33
N GLU A 14 37.22 3.22 3.79
CA GLU A 14 36.32 4.09 4.54
C GLU A 14 35.60 3.36 5.67
N ALA A 15 34.99 2.21 5.37
CA ALA A 15 34.28 1.40 6.35
C ALA A 15 35.20 0.95 7.49
N ARG A 16 36.46 0.59 7.18
CA ARG A 16 37.44 0.21 8.20
C ARG A 16 37.80 1.38 9.12
N ARG A 17 37.98 2.58 8.58
CA ARG A 17 38.24 3.79 9.37
C ARG A 17 37.04 4.15 10.25
N GLU A 18 35.82 4.00 9.76
CA GLU A 18 34.60 4.24 10.54
C GLU A 18 34.44 3.23 11.68
N ALA A 19 34.64 1.94 11.40
CA ALA A 19 34.59 0.89 12.42
C ALA A 19 35.61 1.18 13.56
N GLN A 20 36.85 1.54 13.20
CA GLN A 20 37.86 1.92 14.19
C GLN A 20 37.46 3.16 15.02
N ARG A 21 36.94 4.21 14.37
CA ARG A 21 36.50 5.43 15.05
C ARG A 21 35.33 5.19 16.01
N SER A 22 34.44 4.26 15.66
CA SER A 22 33.28 3.89 16.48
C SER A 22 33.56 2.82 17.53
N GLY A 23 34.79 2.29 17.61
CA GLY A 23 35.14 1.20 18.52
C GLY A 23 34.48 -0.14 18.14
N ALA A 24 34.05 -0.29 16.89
CA ALA A 24 33.42 -1.48 16.35
C ALA A 24 34.33 -2.24 15.39
N THR A 25 33.98 -3.49 15.12
CA THR A 25 34.58 -4.29 14.04
C THR A 25 33.95 -3.95 12.70
N LEU A 26 34.68 -4.17 11.61
CA LEU A 26 34.13 -4.04 10.25
C LEU A 26 32.91 -4.96 10.05
N ARG A 27 32.92 -6.13 10.68
CA ARG A 27 31.81 -7.08 10.62
C ARG A 27 30.54 -6.48 11.23
N GLU A 28 30.62 -5.90 12.43
CA GLU A 28 29.48 -5.26 13.10
C GLU A 28 28.93 -4.11 12.27
N LEU A 29 29.81 -3.30 11.66
CA LEU A 29 29.40 -2.21 10.78
C LEU A 29 28.64 -2.72 9.54
N ILE A 30 29.13 -3.78 8.90
CA ILE A 30 28.48 -4.42 7.74
C ILE A 30 27.12 -4.98 8.14
N GLU A 31 27.03 -5.71 9.26
CA GLU A 31 25.77 -6.30 9.73
C GLU A 31 24.74 -5.23 10.09
N ALA A 32 25.15 -4.13 10.74
CA ALA A 32 24.29 -3.00 11.05
C ALA A 32 23.76 -2.30 9.78
N GLY A 33 24.64 -2.05 8.81
CA GLY A 33 24.26 -1.48 7.52
C GLY A 33 23.27 -2.36 6.76
N LEU A 34 23.51 -3.67 6.71
CA LEU A 34 22.62 -4.62 6.04
C LEU A 34 21.25 -4.67 6.71
N ARG A 35 21.19 -4.73 8.04
CA ARG A 35 19.93 -4.70 8.80
C ARG A 35 19.12 -3.45 8.50
N LYS A 36 19.77 -2.28 8.50
CA LYS A 36 19.12 -1.00 8.19
C LYS A 36 18.48 -1.00 6.79
N VAL A 37 19.21 -1.47 5.77
CA VAL A 37 18.69 -1.53 4.39
C VAL A 37 17.51 -2.50 4.28
N LEU A 38 17.57 -3.65 4.96
CA LEU A 38 16.46 -4.61 4.97
C LEU A 38 15.22 -4.03 5.66
N ASP A 39 15.39 -3.36 6.80
CA ASP A 39 14.30 -2.72 7.53
C ASP A 39 13.66 -1.58 6.72
N GLU A 40 14.48 -0.76 6.06
CA GLU A 40 13.99 0.30 5.17
C GLU A 40 13.15 -0.26 4.02
N ARG A 41 13.61 -1.34 3.39
CA ARG A 41 12.86 -2.01 2.32
C ARG A 41 11.59 -2.66 2.83
N GLN A 42 11.63 -3.28 4.02
CA GLN A 42 10.44 -3.88 4.63
C GLN A 42 9.41 -2.79 4.92
N ARG A 43 9.81 -1.67 5.52
CA ARG A 43 8.92 -0.52 5.78
C ARG A 43 8.36 0.09 4.51
N ALA A 44 9.15 0.16 3.43
CA ALA A 44 8.67 0.64 2.15
C ALA A 44 7.59 -0.29 1.56
N ARG A 45 7.73 -1.60 1.73
CA ARG A 45 6.71 -2.59 1.30
C ARG A 45 5.45 -2.56 2.15
N THR A 46 5.57 -2.27 3.44
CA THR A 46 4.43 -2.28 4.37
C THR A 46 3.75 -0.93 4.53
N LYS A 47 4.29 0.16 3.95
CA LYS A 47 3.68 1.47 4.06
C LYS A 47 2.34 1.47 3.30
N PRO A 48 1.19 1.54 3.99
CA PRO A 48 -0.10 1.54 3.31
C PRO A 48 -0.18 2.78 2.43
N PHE A 49 -0.70 2.58 1.22
CA PHE A 49 -1.01 3.68 0.32
C PHE A 49 -1.98 4.63 1.03
N ARG A 50 -1.58 5.89 1.20
CA ARG A 50 -2.43 6.92 1.81
C ARG A 50 -3.12 7.68 0.69
N LEU A 51 -4.42 7.44 0.51
CA LEU A 51 -5.25 8.25 -0.38
C LEU A 51 -5.20 9.71 0.09
N ARG A 52 -5.11 10.64 -0.87
CA ARG A 52 -5.34 12.05 -0.60
C ARG A 52 -6.77 12.20 -0.05
N ASP A 53 -6.95 13.08 0.92
CA ASP A 53 -8.29 13.46 1.34
C ASP A 53 -9.04 14.06 0.15
N GLY A 54 -9.95 13.26 -0.39
CA GLY A 54 -10.84 13.60 -1.50
C GLY A 54 -12.28 13.77 -1.04
N SER A 55 -12.49 14.04 0.26
CA SER A 55 -13.82 14.33 0.77
C SER A 55 -14.41 15.55 0.07
N PHE A 56 -15.68 15.43 -0.33
CA PHE A 56 -16.46 16.53 -0.89
C PHE A 56 -17.36 17.11 0.21
N ARG A 57 -17.82 18.36 0.05
CA ARG A 57 -18.74 19.00 0.99
C ARG A 57 -20.07 18.24 1.01
N GLY A 58 -20.24 17.33 1.98
CA GLY A 58 -21.39 16.45 2.16
C GLY A 58 -21.22 15.56 3.41
N GLY A 59 -22.27 14.83 3.79
CA GLY A 59 -22.29 13.96 4.98
C GLY A 59 -21.65 12.57 4.79
N GLY A 60 -20.97 12.34 3.67
CA GLY A 60 -20.46 11.03 3.26
C GLY A 60 -21.29 10.42 2.13
N ALA A 61 -21.28 9.08 2.03
CA ALA A 61 -22.07 8.35 1.05
C ALA A 61 -23.58 8.60 1.26
N HIS A 62 -24.38 8.42 0.20
CA HIS A 62 -25.83 8.34 0.34
C HIS A 62 -26.19 7.18 1.29
N PRO A 63 -27.18 7.35 2.19
CA PRO A 63 -27.65 6.25 3.05
C PRO A 63 -27.95 4.99 2.23
N GLY A 64 -27.47 3.84 2.69
CA GLY A 64 -27.59 2.56 1.99
C GLY A 64 -26.46 2.25 0.98
N VAL A 65 -25.61 3.22 0.64
CA VAL A 65 -24.49 3.00 -0.30
C VAL A 65 -23.17 2.76 0.45
N ARG A 66 -22.58 1.60 0.22
CA ARG A 66 -21.24 1.23 0.70
C ARG A 66 -20.20 1.60 -0.35
N ILE A 67 -19.36 2.62 -0.09
CA ILE A 67 -18.34 3.10 -1.04
C ILE A 67 -17.24 2.05 -1.26
N ASP A 68 -17.01 1.17 -0.30
CA ASP A 68 -16.07 0.05 -0.40
C ASP A 68 -16.63 -1.15 -1.17
N ASP A 69 -17.88 -1.08 -1.63
CA ASP A 69 -18.55 -2.08 -2.44
C ASP A 69 -18.80 -1.56 -3.86
N GLY A 70 -18.08 -2.13 -4.83
CA GLY A 70 -18.22 -1.77 -6.24
C GLY A 70 -19.63 -2.00 -6.81
N ARG A 71 -20.34 -3.03 -6.32
CA ARG A 71 -21.73 -3.30 -6.76
C ARG A 71 -22.68 -2.22 -6.26
N ALA A 72 -22.55 -1.83 -4.98
CA ALA A 72 -23.36 -0.76 -4.39
C ALA A 72 -23.14 0.59 -5.11
N LEU A 73 -21.91 0.89 -5.52
CA LEU A 73 -21.60 2.10 -6.29
C LEU A 73 -22.19 2.07 -7.71
N LEU A 74 -22.10 0.94 -8.41
CA LEU A 74 -22.72 0.77 -9.72
C LEU A 74 -24.25 0.88 -9.61
N ALA A 75 -24.85 0.29 -8.59
CA ALA A 75 -26.28 0.35 -8.34
C ALA A 75 -26.76 1.80 -8.13
N TYR A 76 -26.03 2.54 -7.28
CA TYR A 76 -26.30 3.97 -7.05
C TYR A 76 -26.19 4.82 -8.32
N ALA A 77 -25.18 4.56 -9.17
CA ALA A 77 -25.02 5.29 -10.43
C ALA A 77 -26.17 5.02 -11.43
N ARG A 78 -26.74 3.81 -11.40
CA ARG A 78 -27.82 3.40 -12.32
C ARG A 78 -29.20 3.93 -11.92
N MET A 79 -29.43 4.18 -10.63
CA MET A 79 -30.69 4.74 -10.12
C MET A 79 -31.11 6.06 -10.81
N GLY A 80 -30.14 6.85 -11.28
CA GLY A 80 -30.39 8.10 -11.98
C GLY A 80 -30.59 7.98 -13.50
N LEU A 81 -30.56 6.76 -14.06
CA LEU A 81 -30.70 6.55 -15.49
C LEU A 81 -32.18 6.41 -15.91
N PRO A 82 -32.57 6.97 -17.06
CA PRO A 82 -33.96 6.87 -17.54
C PRO A 82 -34.34 5.42 -17.83
N GLY A 83 -35.41 4.93 -17.20
CA GLY A 83 -35.91 3.56 -17.39
C GLY A 83 -35.32 2.53 -16.44
N GLU A 84 -34.39 2.92 -15.57
CA GLU A 84 -33.87 2.06 -14.50
C GLU A 84 -34.67 2.22 -13.19
N PRO A 85 -34.55 1.26 -12.26
CA PRO A 85 -35.20 1.34 -10.95
C PRO A 85 -34.75 2.57 -10.15
N ASP A 86 -35.68 3.16 -9.41
CA ASP A 86 -35.46 4.34 -8.57
C ASP A 86 -35.00 4.01 -7.13
N THR A 87 -34.83 2.72 -6.80
CA THR A 87 -34.39 2.23 -5.48
C THR A 87 -33.13 1.36 -5.59
N ILE A 88 -32.27 1.45 -4.57
CA ILE A 88 -30.97 0.74 -4.55
C ILE A 88 -31.20 -0.76 -4.60
N GLU A 89 -32.17 -1.24 -3.83
CA GLU A 89 -32.54 -2.65 -3.72
C GLU A 89 -33.00 -3.23 -5.06
N ALA A 90 -33.79 -2.47 -5.82
CA ALA A 90 -34.26 -2.91 -7.13
C ALA A 90 -33.14 -2.94 -8.17
N VAL A 91 -32.19 -1.99 -8.14
CA VAL A 91 -31.01 -2.04 -9.02
C VAL A 91 -30.12 -3.23 -8.65
N HIS A 92 -29.94 -3.55 -7.37
CA HIS A 92 -29.19 -4.73 -6.94
C HIS A 92 -29.83 -6.03 -7.44
N ALA A 93 -31.14 -6.20 -7.26
CA ALA A 93 -31.85 -7.37 -7.77
C ALA A 93 -31.71 -7.53 -9.29
N MET A 94 -31.67 -6.42 -10.03
CA MET A 94 -31.44 -6.42 -11.48
C MET A 94 -30.01 -6.81 -11.85
N LEU A 95 -29.00 -6.32 -11.13
CA LEU A 95 -27.60 -6.70 -11.34
C LEU A 95 -27.36 -8.19 -11.03
N ASP A 96 -28.00 -8.71 -9.98
CA ASP A 96 -27.92 -10.13 -9.64
C ASP A 96 -28.61 -11.00 -10.70
N ALA A 97 -29.67 -10.51 -11.36
CA ALA A 97 -30.33 -11.19 -12.47
C ALA A 97 -29.55 -11.14 -13.80
N GLU A 98 -28.70 -10.13 -14.04
CA GLU A 98 -27.81 -10.07 -15.21
C GLU A 98 -26.60 -11.03 -15.08
N GLU A 99 -26.30 -11.53 -13.88
CA GLU A 99 -25.21 -12.46 -13.60
C GLU A 99 -25.60 -13.95 -13.69
N GLU A 100 -26.90 -14.28 -13.77
CA GLU A 100 -27.36 -15.64 -14.02
C GLU A 100 -27.33 -15.95 -15.55
N PRO A 101 -26.71 -17.07 -15.98
CA PRO A 101 -26.46 -17.39 -17.38
C PRO A 101 -27.69 -17.86 -18.18
#